data_AF-A0A1A8GSD8-F1
#
_entry.id   AF-A0A1A8GSD8-F1
#
_cell.length_a   1.000
_cell.length_b   1.000
_cell.length_c   1.000
_cell.angle_alpha   90.00
_cell.angle_beta   90.00
_cell.angle_gamma   90.00
#
_symmetry.space_group_name_H-M   'P 1'
#
loop_
_entity.id
_entity.type
_entity.pdbx_description
1 polymer ?
#
loop_
_entity_poly.entity_id
_entity_poly.type
_entity_poly.pdbx_seq_one_letter_code
_entity_poly.pdbx_strand_id
1 'polypeptide(L)' 'CFWSITGVKHGCFYAPEQPGERVLIMSSDQIKNSILVSGDTKGCLQIWDISSYAVDIQSQSACEQPPLLQRWSAHSR' A
#
# COMPACT_ATOMS: atom_id res chain seq x y z
N CYS A 1 16.48 12.21 10.76
CA CYS A 1 15.48 12.41 9.70
C CYS A 1 16.21 12.58 8.38
N PHE A 2 16.00 11.69 7.41
CA PHE A 2 16.48 11.89 6.04
C PHE A 2 15.36 11.44 5.10
N TRP A 3 14.72 12.39 4.43
CA TRP A 3 13.79 12.12 3.34
C TRP A 3 14.54 12.35 2.04
N SER A 4 14.95 11.28 1.37
CA SER A 4 15.47 11.39 0.02
C SER A 4 14.31 11.28 -0.96
N ILE A 5 13.82 12.41 -1.46
CA ILE A 5 12.95 12.43 -2.65
C ILE A 5 13.90 12.27 -3.83
N THR A 6 14.28 11.03 -4.13
CA THR A 6 15.22 10.70 -5.22
C THR A 6 14.60 10.90 -6.62
N GLY A 7 13.29 11.12 -6.72
CA GLY A 7 12.55 11.09 -7.98
C GLY A 7 12.47 9.69 -8.61
N VAL A 8 13.13 8.70 -8.01
CA VAL A 8 13.15 7.31 -8.45
C VAL A 8 11.97 6.58 -7.80
N LYS A 9 11.25 5.81 -8.61
CA LYS A 9 10.14 4.97 -8.16
C LYS A 9 10.70 3.66 -7.56
N HIS A 10 10.66 3.55 -6.24
CA HIS A 10 11.16 2.36 -5.52
C HIS A 10 10.15 1.21 -5.53
N GLY A 11 8.86 1.51 -5.50
CA GLY A 11 7.80 0.51 -5.55
C GLY A 11 6.46 1.08 -6.00
N CYS A 12 5.60 0.19 -6.49
CA CYS A 12 4.17 0.44 -6.61
C CYS A 12 3.41 -0.88 -6.60
N PHE A 13 2.17 -0.83 -6.13
CA PHE A 13 1.26 -1.96 -6.23
C PHE A 13 -0.17 -1.47 -6.43
N TYR A 14 -1.03 -2.37 -6.92
CA TYR A 14 -2.45 -2.11 -7.07
C TYR A 14 -3.17 -2.66 -5.84
N ALA A 15 -3.74 -1.77 -5.02
CA ALA A 15 -4.43 -2.16 -3.79
C ALA A 15 -5.83 -2.76 -4.02
N PRO A 16 -6.70 -2.16 -4.86
CA PRO A 16 -8.03 -2.71 -5.10
C PRO A 16 -7.96 -4.09 -5.79
N GLU A 17 -8.94 -4.95 -5.56
CA GLU A 17 -8.93 -6.29 -6.17
C GLU A 17 -9.51 -6.28 -7.57
N GLN A 18 -10.53 -5.47 -7.84
CA GLN A 18 -11.24 -5.52 -9.11
C GLN A 18 -10.85 -4.33 -10.01
N PRO A 19 -10.72 -4.57 -11.32
CA PRO A 19 -10.60 -3.49 -12.29
C PRO A 19 -11.75 -2.50 -12.15
N GLY A 20 -11.43 -1.21 -12.17
CA GLY A 20 -12.44 -0.15 -12.02
C GLY A 20 -12.59 0.38 -10.59
N GLU A 21 -12.11 -0.35 -9.59
CA GLU A 21 -12.03 0.15 -8.22
C GLU A 21 -10.84 1.12 -8.08
N ARG A 22 -10.98 2.10 -7.17
CA ARG A 22 -9.98 3.14 -6.93
C ARG A 22 -9.77 3.31 -5.44
N VAL A 23 -8.52 3.54 -5.04
CA VAL A 23 -8.18 3.94 -3.67
C VAL A 23 -8.69 5.37 -3.46
N LEU A 24 -9.45 5.57 -2.38
CA LEU A 24 -9.98 6.86 -1.95
C LEU A 24 -9.22 7.42 -0.75
N ILE A 25 -8.73 6.54 0.11
CA ILE A 25 -8.03 6.92 1.34
C ILE A 25 -6.79 6.06 1.57
N MET A 26 -5.77 6.67 2.15
CA MET A 26 -4.54 6.00 2.58
C MET A 26 -4.07 6.61 3.91
N SER A 27 -3.57 5.78 4.81
CA SER A 27 -2.96 6.23 6.07
C SER A 27 -1.89 5.24 6.50
N SER A 28 -0.84 5.70 7.18
CA SER A 28 0.20 4.84 7.76
C SER A 28 0.23 4.96 9.29
N ASP A 29 0.99 4.09 9.94
CA ASP A 29 1.31 4.20 11.36
C ASP A 29 2.36 5.29 11.69
N GLN A 30 2.66 6.18 10.71
CA GLN A 30 3.44 7.43 10.70
C GLN A 30 4.83 7.41 11.36
N ILE A 31 4.92 7.00 12.62
CA ILE A 31 6.16 6.92 13.41
C ILE A 31 7.06 5.80 12.86
N LYS A 32 6.48 4.63 12.55
CA LYS A 32 7.25 3.46 12.08
C LYS A 32 7.21 3.31 10.55
N ASN A 33 6.11 3.73 9.91
CA ASN A 33 5.83 3.44 8.50
C ASN A 33 5.97 1.94 8.18
N SER A 34 5.50 1.11 9.11
CA SER A 34 5.48 -0.35 8.96
C SER A 34 4.13 -0.86 8.47
N ILE A 35 3.08 -0.06 8.64
CA ILE A 35 1.72 -0.40 8.23
C ILE A 35 1.17 0.66 7.30
N LEU A 36 0.51 0.21 6.24
CA LEU A 36 -0.32 1.03 5.36
C LEU A 36 -1.76 0.54 5.43
N VAL A 37 -2.69 1.46 5.62
CA VAL A 37 -4.13 1.21 5.53
C VAL A 37 -4.64 1.90 4.27
N SER A 38 -5.33 1.16 3.41
CA SER A 38 -6.01 1.71 2.22
C SER A 38 -7.51 1.45 2.27
N GLY A 39 -8.28 2.37 1.71
CA GLY A 39 -9.72 2.21 1.50
C GLY A 39 -10.11 2.54 0.08
N ASP A 40 -11.06 1.80 -0.49
CA ASP A 40 -11.46 1.93 -1.90
C ASP A 40 -12.92 2.36 -2.12
N THR A 41 -13.28 2.56 -3.40
CA THR A 41 -14.61 2.92 -3.88
C THR A 41 -15.73 1.92 -3.57
N LYS A 42 -15.40 0.70 -3.11
CA LYS A 42 -16.39 -0.30 -2.69
C LYS A 42 -16.52 -0.42 -1.18
N GLY A 43 -15.85 0.45 -0.43
CA GLY A 43 -15.81 0.38 1.02
C GLY A 43 -15.01 -0.82 1.53
N CYS A 44 -14.05 -1.31 0.74
CA CYS A 44 -13.08 -2.28 1.24
C CYS A 44 -11.92 -1.55 1.92
N LEU A 45 -11.61 -1.96 3.15
CA LEU A 45 -10.45 -1.55 3.91
C LEU A 45 -9.42 -2.68 3.89
N GLN A 46 -8.17 -2.34 3.61
CA GLN A 46 -7.05 -3.28 3.55
C GLN A 46 -5.90 -2.76 4.42
N ILE A 47 -5.31 -3.65 5.20
CA ILE A 47 -4.11 -3.38 6.00
C ILE A 47 -2.94 -4.15 5.41
N TRP A 48 -1.87 -3.44 5.10
CA TRP A 48 -0.66 -3.94 4.47
C TRP A 48 0.53 -3.79 5.41
N ASP A 49 1.39 -4.81 5.46
CA ASP A 49 2.73 -4.70 6.04
C ASP A 49 3.68 -4.12 5.00
N ILE A 50 4.14 -2.89 5.21
CA ILE A 50 5.09 -2.20 4.33
C ILE A 50 6.49 -2.10 4.96
N SER A 51 6.76 -2.80 6.07
CA SER A 51 8.03 -2.69 6.81
C SER A 51 9.27 -3.00 5.98
N SER A 52 9.15 -3.91 5.01
CA SER A 52 10.21 -4.31 4.08
C SER A 52 9.87 -3.97 2.62
N TYR A 53 8.75 -3.31 2.37
CA TYR A 53 8.29 -3.04 1.02
C TYR A 53 9.08 -1.90 0.37
N ALA A 54 9.74 -2.19 -0.76
CA ALA A 54 10.47 -1.21 -1.56
C ALA A 54 11.55 -0.42 -0.78
N VAL A 55 12.17 -1.06 0.22
CA VAL A 55 13.24 -0.47 1.04
C VAL A 55 14.62 -0.65 0.41
N ASP A 56 14.80 -1.72 -0.37
CA ASP A 56 16.04 -1.98 -1.09
C ASP A 56 16.06 -1.23 -2.43
N ILE A 57 17.21 -0.63 -2.74
CA ILE A 57 17.49 -0.04 -4.07
C ILE A 57 17.73 -1.19 -5.05
N GLN A 58 16.66 -1.83 -5.49
CA GLN A 58 16.68 -2.79 -6.59
C GLN A 58 16.71 -2.01 -7.91
N SER A 59 17.40 -2.55 -8.93
CA SER A 59 17.44 -1.95 -10.28
C SER A 59 16.07 -1.96 -10.97
N GLN A 60 15.13 -2.76 -10.47
CA GLN A 60 13.74 -2.84 -10.90
C GLN A 60 12.81 -2.51 -9.74
N SER A 61 11.76 -1.72 -10.01
CA SER A 61 10.75 -1.37 -9.01
C SER A 61 10.04 -2.64 -8.51
N ALA A 62 9.84 -2.76 -7.20
CA ALA A 62 8.99 -3.81 -6.65
C ALA A 62 7.55 -3.64 -7.19
N CYS A 63 7.13 -4.56 -8.07
CA CYS A 63 5.77 -4.62 -8.62
C CYS A 63 4.87 -5.60 -7.85
N GLU A 64 5.45 -6.41 -6.96
CA GLU A 64 4.69 -7.28 -6.07
C GLU A 64 3.97 -6.44 -5.01
N GLN A 65 2.83 -6.94 -4.54
CA GLN A 65 2.10 -6.28 -3.46
C GLN A 65 2.80 -6.55 -2.11
N PRO A 66 2.82 -5.58 -1.18
CA PRO A 66 3.19 -5.86 0.20
C PRO A 66 2.26 -6.93 0.80
N PRO A 67 2.70 -7.68 1.82
CA PRO A 67 1.84 -8.63 2.52
C PRO A 67 0.54 -7.99 3.02
N LEU A 68 -0.59 -8.55 2.62
CA LEU A 68 -1.91 -8.16 3.12
C LEU A 68 -2.15 -8.84 4.47
N LEU A 69 -2.24 -8.05 5.55
CA LEU A 69 -2.47 -8.54 6.90
C LEU A 69 -3.95 -8.78 7.19
N GLN A 70 -4.81 -7.83 6.80
CA GLN A 70 -6.25 -7.87 7.06
C GLN A 70 -7.04 -7.19 5.95
N ARG A 71 -8.28 -7.64 5.77
CA ARG A 71 -9.25 -7.06 4.83
C ARG A 71 -10.63 -7.02 5.49
N TRP A 72 -11.30 -5.90 5.35
CA TRP A 72 -12.71 -5.75 5.70
C TRP A 72 -13.48 -5.17 4.54
N SER A 73 -14.71 -5.61 4.36
CA SER A 73 -15.65 -4.96 3.44
C SER A 73 -16.84 -4.48 4.25
N ALA A 74 -17.18 -3.20 4.11
CA ALA A 74 -18.33 -2.62 4.78
C ALA A 74 -19.67 -3.24 4.31
N HIS A 75 -19.66 -3.86 3.13
CA HIS A 75 -20.83 -4.48 2.52
C HIS A 75 -20.51 -5.92 2.13
N SER A 76 -21.34 -6.86 2.55
CA SER A 76 -21.36 -8.21 1.96
C SER A 76 -21.81 -8.11 0.51
N ARG A 77 -21.14 -8.84 -0.37
CA ARG A 77 -21.41 -8.90 -1.81
C ARG A 77 -22.82 -9.40 -2.13
#